data_AF-A0A1E4PXM0-F1
#
_entry.id   AF-A0A1E4PXM0-F1
#
_cell.length_a   1.000
_cell.length_b   1.000
_cell.length_c   1.000
_cell.angle_alpha   90.00
_cell.angle_beta   90.00
_cell.angle_gamma   90.00
#
_symmetry.space_group_name_H-M   'P 1'
#
loop_
_entity.id
_entity.type
_entity.pdbx_description
1 polymer ?
#
loop_
_entity_poly.entity_id
_entity_poly.type
_entity_poly.pdbx_seq_one_letter_code
_entity_poly.pdbx_strand_id
1 'polypeptide(L)' 'MAIECAADLASELGKLAGQTLGLYERALDLRQLAVAERLLDALEALCEAEPTCSSALEEAYLRIGV' A
#
# COMPACT_ATOMS: atom_id res chain seq x y z
N MET A 1 7.31 -27.09 0.42
CA MET A 1 8.46 -26.17 0.23
C MET A 1 8.17 -25.01 -0.72
N ALA A 2 7.77 -25.17 -2.00
CA ALA A 2 7.53 -23.99 -2.86
C ALA A 2 6.24 -23.21 -2.55
N ILE A 3 5.20 -23.89 -2.06
CA ILE A 3 3.88 -23.28 -1.79
C ILE A 3 3.90 -22.42 -0.51
N GLU A 4 4.71 -22.81 0.48
CA GLU A 4 4.85 -22.10 1.75
C GLU A 4 5.55 -20.75 1.56
N CYS A 5 6.64 -20.71 0.77
CA CYS A 5 7.35 -19.46 0.46
C CYS A 5 6.48 -18.42 -0.27
N ALA A 6 5.53 -18.85 -1.11
CA ALA A 6 4.64 -17.93 -1.82
C ALA A 6 3.59 -17.32 -0.88
N ALA A 7 3.08 -18.10 0.07
CA ALA A 7 2.13 -17.61 1.08
C ALA A 7 2.81 -16.64 2.08
N ASP A 8 4.05 -16.95 2.49
CA ASP A 8 4.84 -16.05 3.35
C ASP A 8 5.12 -14.72 2.65
N LEU A 9 5.52 -14.74 1.37
CA LEU A 9 5.77 -13.53 0.61
C LEU A 9 4.51 -12.66 0.45
N ALA A 10 3.37 -13.25 0.11
CA ALA A 10 2.10 -12.53 0.01
C ALA A 10 1.70 -11.88 1.35
N SER A 11 1.93 -12.58 2.47
CA SER A 11 1.67 -12.02 3.80
C SER A 11 2.57 -10.84 4.12
N GLU A 12 3.86 -10.91 3.80
CA GLU A 12 4.80 -9.80 4.00
C GLU A 12 4.48 -8.60 3.10
N LEU A 13 4.08 -8.84 1.84
CA LEU A 13 3.63 -7.78 0.93
C LEU A 13 2.35 -7.09 1.44
N GLY A 14 1.39 -7.85 1.96
CA GLY A 14 0.19 -7.27 2.59
C GLY A 14 0.52 -6.41 3.80
N LYS A 15 1.47 -6.81 4.66
CA LYS A 15 1.94 -5.98 5.77
C LYS A 15 2.62 -4.70 5.29
N LEU A 16 3.45 -4.80 4.26
CA LEU A 16 4.14 -3.65 3.67
C LEU A 16 3.14 -2.66 3.05
N ALA A 17 2.10 -3.15 2.37
CA ALA A 17 1.02 -2.32 1.86
C ALA A 17 0.30 -1.56 2.99
N GLY A 18 -0.07 -2.25 4.08
CA GLY A 18 -0.69 -1.61 5.24
C GLY A 18 0.20 -0.55 5.91
N GLN A 19 1.52 -0.80 6.01
CA GLN A 19 2.47 0.21 6.51
C GLN A 19 2.59 1.41 5.58
N THR A 20 2.61 1.17 4.27
CA THR A 20 2.69 2.23 3.25
C THR A 20 1.45 3.10 3.27
N LEU A 21 0.26 2.51 3.44
CA LEU A 21 -0.99 3.25 3.65
C LEU A 21 -0.93 4.16 4.88
N GLY A 22 -0.46 3.65 6.02
CA GLY A 22 -0.32 4.47 7.23
C GLY A 22 0.66 5.64 7.07
N LEU A 23 1.74 5.47 6.30
CA LEU A 23 2.65 6.57 5.96
C LEU A 23 2.00 7.57 5.00
N TYR A 24 1.22 7.07 4.03
CA TYR A 24 0.50 7.89 3.07
C TYR A 24 -0.51 8.80 3.78
N GLU A 25 -1.34 8.24 4.66
CA GLU A 25 -2.30 9.01 5.46
C GLU A 25 -1.60 10.09 6.28
N ARG A 26 -0.48 9.75 6.92
CA ARG A 26 0.30 10.72 7.69
C ARG A 26 0.92 11.81 6.81
N ALA A 27 1.35 11.48 5.59
CA ALA A 27 1.85 12.47 4.64
C ALA A 27 0.75 13.44 4.20
N LEU A 28 -0.49 12.96 3.99
CA LEU A 28 -1.65 13.80 3.73
C LEU A 28 -1.96 14.73 4.90
N ASP A 29 -1.99 14.21 6.13
CA ASP A 29 -2.24 15.00 7.35
C ASP A 29 -1.21 16.13 7.52
N LEU A 30 0.05 15.86 7.18
CA LEU A 30 1.14 16.84 7.21
C LEU A 30 1.21 17.75 5.97
N ARG A 31 0.27 17.60 5.02
CA ARG A 31 0.24 18.30 3.72
C ARG A 31 1.51 18.11 2.88
N GLN A 32 2.22 17.00 3.07
CA GLN A 32 3.41 16.63 2.30
C GLN A 32 2.99 15.91 1.01
N LEU A 33 2.31 16.64 0.10
CA LEU A 33 1.66 16.04 -1.08
C LEU A 33 2.63 15.26 -1.98
N ALA A 34 3.84 15.77 -2.20
CA ALA A 34 4.85 15.06 -3.01
C ALA A 34 5.33 13.74 -2.38
N VAL A 35 5.22 13.60 -1.05
CA VAL A 35 5.51 12.35 -0.34
C VAL A 35 4.32 11.41 -0.43
N ALA A 36 3.11 11.94 -0.26
CA ALA A 36 1.88 11.17 -0.40
C ALA A 36 1.75 10.56 -1.81
N GLU A 37 2.01 11.33 -2.86
CA GLU A 37 1.98 10.85 -4.26
C GLU A 37 2.95 9.67 -4.47
N ARG A 38 4.20 9.77 -3.99
CA ARG A 38 5.17 8.68 -4.08
C ARG A 38 4.78 7.44 -3.29
N LEU A 39 4.09 7.61 -2.15
CA LEU A 39 3.61 6.49 -1.34
C LEU A 39 2.40 5.81 -2.01
N LEU A 40 1.57 6.57 -2.71
CA LEU A 40 0.49 6.03 -3.53
C LEU A 40 1.04 5.21 -4.71
N ASP A 41 2.02 5.74 -5.45
CA ASP A 41 2.70 4.99 -6.53
C ASP A 41 3.30 3.66 -6.01
N ALA A 42 3.89 3.69 -4.82
CA ALA A 42 4.45 2.49 -4.19
C ALA A 42 3.37 1.47 -3.82
N LEU A 43 2.21 1.92 -3.34
CA LEU A 43 1.04 1.07 -3.07
C LEU A 43 0.49 0.44 -4.36
N GLU A 44 0.41 1.20 -5.44
CA GLU A 44 -0.01 0.70 -6.75
C GLU A 44 0.93 -0.42 -7.24
N ALA A 45 2.24 -0.18 -7.19
CA ALA A 45 3.24 -1.18 -7.57
C ALA A 45 3.17 -2.46 -6.72
N LEU A 46 2.88 -2.34 -5.42
CA LEU A 46 2.67 -3.49 -4.55
C LEU A 46 1.40 -4.28 -4.91
N CYS A 47 0.31 -3.60 -5.26
CA CYS A 47 -0.94 -4.23 -5.67
C CYS A 47 -0.86 -4.89 -7.05
N GLU A 48 -0.06 -4.34 -7.97
CA GLU A 48 0.25 -4.99 -9.25
C GLU A 48 1.02 -6.30 -9.04
N ALA A 49 1.95 -6.32 -8.09
CA ALA A 49 2.74 -7.51 -7.78
C ALA A 49 1.94 -8.56 -6.99
N GLU A 50 1.03 -8.14 -6.11
CA GLU A 50 0.27 -9.01 -5.24
C GLU A 50 -1.15 -8.45 -5.01
N PRO A 51 -2.19 -9.09 -5.59
CA PRO A 51 -3.57 -8.60 -5.55
C PRO A 51 -4.15 -8.45 -4.15
N THR A 52 -3.63 -9.19 -3.16
CA THR A 52 -4.09 -9.08 -1.77
C THR A 52 -3.82 -7.71 -1.13
N CYS A 53 -3.01 -6.86 -1.76
CA CYS A 53 -2.77 -5.48 -1.33
C CYS A 53 -3.89 -4.50 -1.74
N SER A 54 -4.88 -4.93 -2.55
CA SER A 54 -5.88 -4.04 -3.17
C SER A 54 -6.71 -3.25 -2.15
N SER A 55 -6.98 -3.81 -0.97
CA SER A 55 -7.72 -3.12 0.08
C SER A 55 -7.01 -1.84 0.55
N ALA A 56 -5.69 -1.90 0.69
CA ALA A 56 -4.90 -0.74 1.14
C ALA A 56 -4.88 0.37 0.07
N LEU A 57 -4.86 0.00 -1.20
CA LEU A 57 -4.92 0.95 -2.31
C LEU A 57 -6.30 1.60 -2.44
N GLU A 58 -7.39 0.81 -2.28
CA GLU A 58 -8.76 1.34 -2.26
C GLU A 58 -8.94 2.36 -1.12
N GLU A 59 -8.44 2.06 0.08
CA GLU A 59 -8.43 3.00 1.20
C GLU A 59 -7.66 4.30 0.90
N ALA A 60 -6.51 4.19 0.23
CA ALA A 60 -5.72 5.36 -0.17
C ALA A 60 -6.46 6.28 -1.15
N TYR A 61 -7.16 5.70 -2.14
CA TYR A 61 -7.93 6.47 -3.11
C TYR A 61 -9.17 7.14 -2.50
N LEU A 62 -9.84 6.48 -1.53
CA LEU A 62 -10.97 7.09 -0.82
C LEU A 62 -10.58 8.39 -0.11
N ARG A 63 -9.33 8.54 0.32
CA ARG A 63 -8.81 9.77 0.96
C ARG A 63 -8.52 10.92 0.01
N ILE A 64 -8.38 10.67 -1.30
CA ILE A 64 -8.22 11.74 -2.30
C ILE A 64 -9.59 12.31 -2.70
N GLY A 65 -10.64 11.50 -2.59
CA GLY A 65 -12.01 11.86 -2.96
C GLY A 65 -12.81 12.65 -1.91
N VAL A 66 -12.24 12.95 -0.74
CA VAL A 66 -12.87 13.69 0.38
C VAL A 66 -12.13 15.00 0.63
#